data_AF-A0AAE0FLC6-F1
#
_entry.id   AF-A0AAE0FLC6-F1
#
_cell.length_a   1.000
_cell.length_b   1.000
_cell.length_c   1.000
_cell.angle_alpha   90.00
_cell.angle_beta   90.00
_cell.angle_gamma   90.00
#
_symmetry.space_group_name_H-M   'P 1'
#
loop_
_entity.id
_entity.type
_entity.pdbx_description
1 polymer ?
#
loop_
_entity_poly.entity_id
_entity_poly.type
_entity_poly.pdbx_seq_one_letter_code
_entity_poly.pdbx_strand_id
1 'polypeptide(L)'
;VGETKGTTHILHWSVRGGDATKGNQRLGCAQAVESISLAMALLAELMGGAAHTATVARLGEALWDPLADHVAANWLHPYVPSKPADVEVFRQQAALAGSLEEAARRLGLTAGTVLSRAAAAIELQYAQERRRLTVGAARDAMLLPLHDVVNVSQAAEALSNEASERCTANAMPQASTATVEALGAADEVGGLEESHRGVVMRQPRCQVSRAAHEVAGLGVRALEEAVYTGGCVAAQLVFAVMETCDLYRALIPVQHLQTLQAAPQLRMILRNDLHYLALELLRLQLVFGKTLEAELRAPVPLAGLAPGLAASARAEEAAALAMQEAAILEVLDGAGGLEGLADEERLGNAHKAVQQALHSVRCAASAWRNMLPEDARRHNLICLMQCIGRRLLSDVLSLEDIEEEETVHLQQLLHAALETDALAEDEPGAATAGEEAEATGGEHPGDLSAEVLQAVPCWLQLQELARMLDTPMKEITQRWVEGLLPGLGFEAQQVQHLICAVFAPSSLRVDCLAQIV
;
A
#
# COMPACT_ATOMS: atom_id res chain seq x y z
N VAL A 1 61.33 -1.27 -68.02
CA VAL A 1 62.09 -0.40 -67.09
C VAL A 1 61.11 0.59 -66.53
N GLY A 2 60.85 0.55 -65.21
CA GLY A 2 59.92 1.44 -64.51
C GLY A 2 58.83 0.69 -63.75
N GLU A 3 59.17 0.15 -62.58
CA GLU A 3 58.23 -0.32 -61.55
C GLU A 3 57.46 0.87 -60.95
N THR A 4 56.14 0.73 -60.77
CA THR A 4 55.45 1.40 -59.66
C THR A 4 54.43 0.44 -59.06
N LYS A 5 54.79 -0.07 -57.88
CA LYS A 5 53.93 -0.82 -56.96
C LYS A 5 52.77 0.09 -56.53
N GLY A 6 51.56 -0.27 -56.90
CA GLY A 6 50.33 0.31 -56.32
C GLY A 6 50.09 -0.27 -54.94
N THR A 7 50.64 0.39 -53.91
CA THR A 7 50.38 0.09 -52.50
C THR A 7 48.91 0.41 -52.16
N THR A 8 48.11 -0.63 -51.94
CA THR A 8 46.87 -0.60 -51.17
C THR A 8 47.16 -0.10 -49.76
N HIS A 9 47.02 1.21 -49.54
CA HIS A 9 46.92 1.78 -48.20
C HIS A 9 45.49 1.58 -47.70
N ILE A 10 45.23 0.38 -47.18
CA ILE A 10 44.16 0.18 -46.19
C ILE A 10 44.55 1.04 -45.00
N LEU A 11 43.70 2.01 -44.66
CA LEU A 11 43.84 2.90 -43.50
C LEU A 11 43.90 2.05 -42.23
N HIS A 12 45.11 1.67 -41.82
CA HIS A 12 45.38 1.06 -40.53
C HIS A 12 45.26 2.16 -39.46
N TRP A 13 44.05 2.40 -38.97
CA TRP A 13 43.84 3.18 -37.74
C TRP A 13 44.24 2.31 -36.55
N SER A 14 45.53 2.26 -36.27
CA SER A 14 46.06 1.73 -35.02
C SER A 14 45.72 2.72 -33.90
N VAL A 15 44.57 2.54 -33.24
CA VAL A 15 44.43 3.00 -31.86
C VAL A 15 45.48 2.25 -31.06
N ARG A 16 46.62 2.91 -30.79
CA ARG A 16 47.65 2.37 -29.91
C ARG A 16 46.98 2.06 -28.58
N GLY A 17 46.87 0.77 -28.28
CA GLY A 17 46.49 0.25 -26.97
C GLY A 17 47.47 0.78 -25.94
N GLY A 18 46.99 1.71 -25.13
CA GLY A 18 47.62 2.20 -23.92
C GLY A 18 46.53 2.88 -23.13
N ASP A 19 46.34 2.45 -21.88
CA ASP A 19 45.30 2.85 -20.92
C ASP A 19 44.81 4.29 -21.09
N ALA A 20 43.91 4.50 -22.04
CA ALA A 20 43.29 5.77 -22.28
C ALA A 20 42.08 5.79 -21.36
N THR A 21 42.16 6.63 -20.32
CA THR A 21 41.03 6.95 -19.47
C THR A 21 39.81 7.22 -20.35
N LYS A 22 38.61 6.78 -19.94
CA LYS A 22 37.37 6.87 -20.74
C LYS A 22 37.19 8.25 -21.41
N GLY A 23 37.65 9.33 -20.78
CA GLY A 23 37.65 10.70 -21.33
C GLY A 23 38.52 10.93 -22.59
N ASN A 24 39.72 10.35 -22.67
CA ASN A 24 40.57 10.45 -23.86
C ASN A 24 39.98 9.68 -25.06
N GLN A 25 39.30 8.57 -24.79
CA GLN A 25 38.59 7.82 -25.82
C GLN A 25 37.37 8.60 -26.35
N ARG A 26 36.62 9.33 -25.51
CA ARG A 26 35.50 10.19 -25.97
C ARG A 26 35.96 11.30 -26.91
N LEU A 27 37.07 11.97 -26.58
CA LEU A 27 37.63 13.02 -27.43
C LEU A 27 38.05 12.45 -28.80
N GLY A 28 38.61 11.23 -28.78
CA GLY A 28 38.95 10.47 -30.00
C GLY A 28 37.73 10.10 -30.85
N CYS A 29 36.62 9.67 -30.24
CA CYS A 29 35.38 9.38 -30.96
C CYS A 29 34.79 10.62 -31.63
N ALA A 30 34.74 11.77 -30.94
CA ALA A 30 34.22 13.01 -31.52
C ALA A 30 35.06 13.50 -32.72
N GLN A 31 36.39 13.49 -32.58
CA GLN A 31 37.31 13.81 -33.68
C GLN A 31 37.20 12.81 -34.85
N ALA A 32 36.92 11.54 -34.55
CA ALA A 32 36.68 10.52 -35.56
C ALA A 32 35.33 10.76 -36.28
N VAL A 33 34.26 11.16 -35.60
CA VAL A 33 32.99 11.56 -36.26
C VAL A 33 33.24 12.71 -37.25
N GLU A 34 33.94 13.76 -36.82
CA GLU A 34 34.27 14.89 -37.70
C GLU A 34 35.13 14.46 -38.90
N SER A 35 36.16 13.63 -38.67
CA SER A 35 37.04 13.15 -39.73
C SER A 35 36.33 12.24 -40.72
N ILE A 36 35.49 11.31 -40.23
CA ILE A 36 34.74 10.37 -41.06
C ILE A 36 33.64 11.11 -41.83
N SER A 37 32.92 12.05 -41.19
CA SER A 37 31.91 12.86 -41.87
C SER A 37 32.52 13.77 -42.94
N LEU A 38 33.67 14.40 -42.69
CA LEU A 38 34.39 15.20 -43.69
C LEU A 38 34.89 14.34 -44.85
N ALA A 39 35.44 13.14 -44.56
CA ALA A 39 35.88 12.21 -45.60
C ALA A 39 34.71 11.72 -46.46
N MET A 40 33.55 11.41 -45.85
CA MET A 40 32.34 11.04 -46.58
C MET A 40 31.82 12.20 -47.45
N ALA A 41 31.86 13.45 -46.95
CA ALA A 41 31.44 14.63 -47.71
C ALA A 41 32.38 14.90 -48.90
N LEU A 42 33.70 14.81 -48.71
CA LEU A 42 34.69 14.96 -49.78
C LEU A 42 34.55 13.87 -50.84
N LEU A 43 34.29 12.62 -50.45
CA LEU A 43 34.01 11.52 -51.38
C LEU A 43 32.73 11.76 -52.18
N ALA A 44 31.69 12.33 -51.56
CA ALA A 44 30.47 12.70 -52.25
C ALA A 44 30.70 13.85 -53.25
N GLU A 45 31.48 14.87 -52.88
CA GLU A 45 31.82 16.00 -53.77
C GLU A 45 32.72 15.60 -54.95
N LEU A 46 33.73 14.76 -54.71
CA LEU A 46 34.64 14.25 -55.76
C LEU A 46 33.92 13.40 -56.82
N MET A 47 32.76 12.84 -56.48
CA MET A 47 31.92 12.01 -57.37
C MET A 47 30.87 12.84 -58.14
N GLY A 48 31.00 14.18 -58.15
CA GLY A 48 30.07 15.13 -58.76
C GLY A 48 29.88 14.99 -60.28
N GLY A 49 28.78 14.32 -60.67
CA GLY A 49 28.25 14.24 -62.04
C GLY A 49 26.87 13.57 -62.07
N ALA A 50 26.05 13.85 -63.11
CA ALA A 50 24.59 13.62 -63.20
C ALA A 50 24.04 12.18 -62.93
N ALA A 51 24.89 11.18 -62.65
CA ALA A 51 24.52 9.83 -62.18
C ALA A 51 24.49 9.72 -60.63
N HIS A 52 24.37 10.86 -59.95
CA HIS A 52 24.79 11.11 -58.57
C HIS A 52 24.05 10.31 -57.49
N THR A 53 22.74 10.12 -57.63
CA THR A 53 21.95 9.46 -56.58
C THR A 53 22.10 7.94 -56.59
N ALA A 54 22.22 7.33 -57.78
CA ALA A 54 22.35 5.88 -57.92
C ALA A 54 23.75 5.36 -57.56
N THR A 55 24.81 6.11 -57.87
CA THR A 55 26.19 5.73 -57.51
C THR A 55 26.47 5.91 -56.02
N VAL A 56 25.95 6.97 -55.40
CA VAL A 56 26.08 7.21 -53.95
C VAL A 56 25.28 6.17 -53.15
N ALA A 57 24.09 5.77 -53.63
CA ALA A 57 23.33 4.67 -53.02
C ALA A 57 24.09 3.33 -53.08
N ARG A 58 24.71 2.99 -54.22
CA ARG A 58 25.53 1.76 -54.36
C ARG A 58 26.81 1.80 -53.54
N LEU A 59 27.40 2.97 -53.35
CA LEU A 59 28.54 3.16 -52.46
C LEU A 59 28.12 2.96 -50.99
N GLY A 60 26.94 3.49 -50.65
CA GLY A 60 26.27 3.29 -49.37
C GLY A 60 26.07 1.82 -49.02
N GLU A 61 25.48 1.05 -49.93
CA GLU A 61 25.27 -0.41 -49.77
C GLU A 61 26.57 -1.19 -49.49
N ALA A 62 27.72 -0.72 -49.99
CA ALA A 62 28.99 -1.42 -49.83
C ALA A 62 29.80 -0.98 -48.61
N LEU A 63 29.70 0.30 -48.21
CA LEU A 63 30.55 0.90 -47.18
C LEU A 63 29.84 1.09 -45.84
N TRP A 64 28.52 1.31 -45.83
CA TRP A 64 27.80 1.66 -44.62
C TRP A 64 27.71 0.52 -43.63
N ASP A 65 27.35 -0.69 -44.06
CA ASP A 65 27.17 -1.82 -43.16
C ASP A 65 28.48 -2.21 -42.42
N PRO A 66 29.64 -2.36 -43.10
CA PRO A 66 30.90 -2.64 -42.39
C PRO A 66 31.35 -1.50 -41.47
N LEU A 67 31.08 -0.24 -41.84
CA LEU A 67 31.40 0.93 -41.02
C LEU A 67 30.50 0.99 -39.78
N ALA A 68 29.21 0.74 -39.94
CA ALA A 68 28.24 0.71 -38.86
C ALA A 68 28.56 -0.43 -37.87
N ASP A 69 28.94 -1.61 -38.37
CA ASP A 69 29.38 -2.72 -37.51
C ASP A 69 30.65 -2.37 -36.72
N HIS A 70 31.61 -1.70 -37.36
CA HIS A 70 32.83 -1.26 -36.69
C HIS A 70 32.57 -0.18 -35.63
N VAL A 71 31.68 0.77 -35.91
CA VAL A 71 31.26 1.81 -34.96
C VAL A 71 30.48 1.18 -33.81
N ALA A 72 29.59 0.22 -34.06
CA ALA A 72 28.90 -0.50 -33.00
C ALA A 72 29.90 -1.27 -32.10
N ALA A 73 30.84 -2.01 -32.70
CA ALA A 73 31.87 -2.78 -32.00
C ALA A 73 32.79 -1.92 -31.11
N ASN A 74 33.18 -0.73 -31.58
CA ASN A 74 34.20 0.06 -30.90
C ASN A 74 33.65 1.24 -30.10
N TRP A 75 32.46 1.74 -30.42
CA TRP A 75 31.90 2.94 -29.76
C TRP A 75 30.69 2.63 -28.89
N LEU A 76 29.91 1.59 -29.19
CA LEU A 76 28.72 1.22 -28.38
C LEU A 76 29.03 0.08 -27.41
N HIS A 77 29.60 -1.03 -27.88
CA HIS A 77 29.86 -2.22 -27.04
C HIS A 77 30.78 -2.00 -25.83
N PRO A 78 31.86 -1.19 -25.90
CA PRO A 78 32.73 -0.95 -24.73
C PRO A 78 32.09 -0.09 -23.65
N TYR A 79 31.00 0.61 -23.98
CA TYR A 79 30.32 1.55 -23.09
C TYR A 79 28.96 1.03 -22.61
N VAL A 80 28.66 -0.26 -22.80
CA VAL A 80 27.42 -0.88 -22.29
C VAL A 80 27.30 -0.60 -20.79
N PRO A 81 26.21 0.06 -20.34
CA PRO A 81 26.06 0.44 -18.94
C PRO A 81 26.05 -0.78 -18.01
N SER A 82 26.77 -0.67 -16.89
CA SER A 82 26.69 -1.65 -15.79
C SER A 82 26.18 -1.02 -14.49
N LYS A 83 26.30 0.31 -14.36
CA LYS A 83 25.84 1.11 -13.22
C LYS A 83 25.00 2.30 -13.73
N PRO A 84 24.12 2.88 -12.90
CA PRO A 84 23.30 4.03 -13.31
C PRO A 84 24.15 5.21 -13.82
N ALA A 85 25.31 5.47 -13.20
CA ALA A 85 26.22 6.54 -13.64
C ALA A 85 26.83 6.32 -15.05
N ASP A 86 26.87 5.08 -15.54
CA ASP A 86 27.38 4.78 -16.89
C ASP A 86 26.34 5.09 -17.98
N VAL A 87 25.05 5.25 -17.63
CA VAL A 87 23.96 5.49 -18.60
C VAL A 87 24.17 6.81 -19.34
N GLU A 88 24.50 7.88 -18.62
CA GLU A 88 24.73 9.20 -19.22
C GLU A 88 25.96 9.18 -20.16
N VAL A 89 27.01 8.46 -19.75
CA VAL A 89 28.21 8.25 -20.56
C VAL A 89 27.87 7.51 -21.86
N PHE A 90 27.07 6.46 -21.76
CA PHE A 90 26.62 5.69 -22.91
C PHE A 90 25.75 6.52 -23.85
N ARG A 91 24.81 7.31 -23.32
CA ARG A 91 23.95 8.21 -24.14
C ARG A 91 24.75 9.24 -24.91
N GLN A 92 25.80 9.80 -24.31
CA GLN A 92 26.72 10.70 -25.02
C GLN A 92 27.43 9.99 -26.19
N GLN A 93 27.86 8.74 -26.02
CA GLN A 93 28.44 7.95 -27.12
C GLN A 93 27.40 7.56 -28.18
N ALA A 94 26.20 7.18 -27.76
CA ALA A 94 25.08 6.90 -28.65
C ALA A 94 24.70 8.13 -29.50
N ALA A 95 24.75 9.33 -28.93
CA ALA A 95 24.51 10.57 -29.64
C ALA A 95 25.56 10.85 -30.73
N LEU A 96 26.85 10.52 -30.47
CA LEU A 96 27.91 10.60 -31.48
C LEU A 96 27.73 9.57 -32.60
N ALA A 97 27.34 8.33 -32.26
CA ALA A 97 27.02 7.33 -33.28
C ALA A 97 25.80 7.73 -34.12
N GLY A 98 24.78 8.32 -33.48
CA GLY A 98 23.58 8.84 -34.14
C GLY A 98 23.86 10.05 -35.05
N SER A 99 24.77 10.94 -34.67
CA SER A 99 25.16 12.08 -35.52
C SER A 99 25.92 11.64 -36.77
N LEU A 100 26.75 10.60 -36.66
CA LEU A 100 27.40 9.96 -37.81
C LEU A 100 26.36 9.32 -38.75
N GLU A 101 25.36 8.63 -38.19
CA GLU A 101 24.27 8.03 -38.95
C GLU A 101 23.40 9.08 -39.65
N GLU A 102 23.11 10.20 -39.00
CA GLU A 102 22.42 11.35 -39.59
C GLU A 102 23.23 11.97 -40.73
N ALA A 103 24.54 12.14 -40.56
CA ALA A 103 25.43 12.64 -41.61
C ALA A 103 25.45 11.71 -42.83
N ALA A 104 25.55 10.39 -42.61
CA ALA A 104 25.48 9.39 -43.67
C ALA A 104 24.11 9.40 -44.39
N ARG A 105 23.01 9.63 -43.66
CA ARG A 105 21.67 9.76 -44.24
C ARG A 105 21.53 11.00 -45.11
N ARG A 106 22.05 12.16 -44.67
CA ARG A 106 22.04 13.41 -45.44
C ARG A 106 22.83 13.29 -46.75
N LEU A 107 23.89 12.49 -46.74
CA LEU A 107 24.71 12.20 -47.92
C LEU A 107 24.08 11.12 -48.82
N GLY A 108 22.96 10.49 -48.44
CA GLY A 108 22.32 9.44 -49.24
C GLY A 108 23.04 8.09 -49.22
N LEU A 109 23.96 7.87 -48.28
CA LEU A 109 24.72 6.63 -48.10
C LEU A 109 23.91 5.53 -47.40
N THR A 110 22.88 5.91 -46.65
CA THR A 110 22.01 4.95 -45.98
C THR A 110 20.61 5.52 -45.83
N ALA A 111 19.60 4.66 -45.95
CA ALA A 111 18.23 4.95 -45.52
C ALA A 111 17.94 4.36 -44.13
N GLY A 112 18.90 3.63 -43.55
CA GLY A 112 18.74 2.86 -42.32
C GLY A 112 18.95 3.66 -41.04
N THR A 113 18.61 3.01 -39.92
CA THR A 113 18.80 3.47 -38.55
C THR A 113 19.52 2.41 -37.70
N VAL A 114 20.55 1.78 -38.26
CA VAL A 114 21.25 0.63 -37.67
C VAL A 114 21.95 1.01 -36.36
N LEU A 115 22.69 2.13 -36.33
CA LEU A 115 23.41 2.60 -35.14
C LEU A 115 22.46 3.12 -34.07
N SER A 116 21.46 3.91 -34.45
CA SER A 116 20.44 4.39 -33.52
C SER A 116 19.63 3.24 -32.91
N ARG A 117 19.30 2.21 -33.71
CA ARG A 117 18.60 1.01 -33.25
C ARG A 117 19.48 0.15 -32.35
N ALA A 118 20.77 0.00 -32.68
CA ALA A 118 21.72 -0.73 -31.85
C ALA A 118 21.88 -0.05 -30.48
N ALA A 119 22.01 1.28 -30.44
CA ALA A 119 22.09 2.03 -29.19
C ALA A 119 20.80 1.89 -28.36
N ALA A 120 19.63 2.03 -28.98
CA ALA A 120 18.34 1.85 -28.32
C ALA A 120 18.14 0.41 -27.80
N ALA A 121 18.62 -0.59 -28.52
CA ALA A 121 18.56 -1.99 -28.09
C ALA A 121 19.43 -2.25 -26.85
N ILE A 122 20.64 -1.68 -26.78
CA ILE A 122 21.52 -1.78 -25.62
C ILE A 122 20.89 -1.09 -24.40
N GLU A 123 20.33 0.11 -24.57
CA GLU A 123 19.67 0.83 -23.47
C GLU A 123 18.44 0.07 -22.97
N LEU A 124 17.64 -0.50 -23.88
CA LEU A 124 16.49 -1.33 -23.53
C LEU A 124 16.91 -2.62 -22.79
N GLN A 125 17.99 -3.28 -23.22
CA GLN A 125 18.52 -4.46 -22.53
C GLN A 125 18.95 -4.12 -21.10
N TYR A 126 19.64 -3.00 -20.92
CA TYR A 126 19.99 -2.52 -19.58
C TYR A 126 18.74 -2.21 -18.75
N ALA A 127 17.75 -1.51 -19.31
CA ALA A 127 16.48 -1.20 -18.63
C ALA A 127 15.73 -2.47 -18.20
N GLN A 128 15.67 -3.49 -19.07
CA GLN A 128 15.06 -4.79 -18.78
C GLN A 128 15.80 -5.52 -17.66
N GLU A 129 17.14 -5.49 -17.67
CA GLU A 129 17.94 -6.09 -16.61
C GLU A 129 17.72 -5.38 -15.26
N ARG A 130 17.64 -4.05 -15.25
CA ARG A 130 17.31 -3.29 -14.03
C ARG A 130 15.93 -3.67 -13.49
N ARG A 131 14.90 -3.73 -14.33
CA ARG A 131 13.57 -4.21 -13.93
C ARG A 131 13.63 -5.63 -13.38
N ARG A 132 14.33 -6.55 -14.06
CA ARG A 132 14.48 -7.94 -13.62
C ARG A 132 15.10 -8.04 -12.23
N LEU A 133 16.14 -7.26 -11.96
CA LEU A 133 16.80 -7.22 -10.65
C LEU A 133 15.89 -6.63 -9.57
N THR A 134 15.16 -5.55 -9.85
CA THR A 134 14.22 -4.95 -8.89
C THR A 134 13.08 -5.92 -8.54
N VAL A 135 12.44 -6.54 -9.54
CA VAL A 135 11.37 -7.53 -9.32
C VAL A 135 11.92 -8.78 -8.63
N GLY A 136 13.14 -9.22 -8.98
CA GLY A 136 13.82 -10.34 -8.33
C GLY A 136 14.07 -10.09 -6.84
N ALA A 137 14.64 -8.94 -6.50
CA ALA A 137 14.88 -8.55 -5.11
C ALA A 137 13.57 -8.46 -4.30
N ALA A 138 12.49 -7.97 -4.91
CA ALA A 138 11.18 -7.94 -4.26
C ALA A 138 10.62 -9.35 -4.01
N ARG A 139 10.82 -10.30 -4.94
CA ARG A 139 10.44 -11.70 -4.73
C ARG A 139 11.22 -12.33 -3.59
N ASP A 140 12.53 -12.07 -3.52
CA ASP A 140 13.36 -12.56 -2.41
C ASP A 140 12.89 -11.98 -1.07
N ALA A 141 12.48 -10.71 -1.02
CA ALA A 141 11.87 -10.11 0.16
C ALA A 141 10.51 -10.74 0.50
N MET A 142 9.70 -11.12 -0.49
CA MET A 142 8.40 -11.80 -0.29
C MET A 142 8.53 -13.23 0.26
N LEU A 143 9.73 -13.82 0.23
CA LEU A 143 9.99 -15.13 0.86
C LEU A 143 10.22 -15.02 2.38
N LEU A 144 10.36 -13.79 2.91
CA LEU A 144 10.49 -13.58 4.34
C LEU A 144 9.21 -13.99 5.08
N PRO A 145 9.34 -14.48 6.32
CA PRO A 145 8.18 -14.88 7.10
C PRO A 145 7.29 -13.68 7.48
N LEU A 146 5.98 -13.85 7.36
CA LEU A 146 5.00 -12.79 7.68
C LEU A 146 5.00 -12.35 9.16
N HIS A 147 5.49 -13.21 10.07
CA HIS A 147 5.57 -12.90 11.50
C HIS A 147 6.82 -12.09 11.89
N ASP A 148 7.76 -11.84 10.98
CA ASP A 148 8.87 -10.91 11.21
C ASP A 148 8.38 -9.49 10.95
N VAL A 149 8.18 -8.74 12.04
CA VAL A 149 7.41 -7.49 12.06
C VAL A 149 8.28 -6.29 12.42
N VAL A 150 7.99 -5.15 11.81
CA VAL A 150 8.65 -3.85 11.98
C VAL A 150 7.61 -2.79 12.36
N ASN A 151 7.97 -1.89 13.29
CA ASN A 151 7.11 -0.77 13.71
C ASN A 151 7.32 0.44 12.79
N VAL A 152 6.25 0.92 12.15
CA VAL A 152 6.30 2.00 11.14
C VAL A 152 6.42 3.40 11.74
N SER A 153 6.15 3.57 13.04
CA SER A 153 6.12 4.86 13.75
C SER A 153 7.42 5.67 13.70
N GLN A 154 8.55 5.05 13.37
CA GLN A 154 9.87 5.69 13.27
C GLN A 154 10.50 5.54 11.86
N ALA A 155 10.16 4.48 11.13
CA ALA A 155 10.78 4.16 9.84
C ALA A 155 10.20 4.98 8.66
N ALA A 156 8.91 5.37 8.75
CA ALA A 156 8.23 6.16 7.72
C ALA A 156 8.79 7.58 7.59
N GLU A 157 9.06 8.22 8.73
CA GLU A 157 9.61 9.57 8.80
C GLU A 157 11.07 9.56 8.30
N ALA A 158 11.84 8.51 8.59
CA ALA A 158 13.19 8.35 8.06
C ALA A 158 13.22 8.17 6.53
N LEU A 159 12.41 7.25 5.96
CA LEU A 159 12.35 7.01 4.52
C LEU A 159 11.86 8.24 3.74
N SER A 160 10.86 8.95 4.27
CA SER A 160 10.33 10.16 3.65
C SER A 160 11.29 11.35 3.72
N ASN A 161 11.96 11.56 4.86
CA ASN A 161 12.93 12.64 5.00
C ASN A 161 14.16 12.38 4.14
N GLU A 162 14.66 11.15 4.13
CA GLU A 162 15.80 10.76 3.28
C GLU A 162 15.49 10.87 1.78
N ALA A 163 14.31 10.44 1.33
CA ALA A 163 13.93 10.53 -0.09
C ALA A 163 13.75 12.00 -0.55
N SER A 164 13.16 12.84 0.30
CA SER A 164 12.94 14.27 -0.01
C SER A 164 14.25 15.07 0.00
N GLU A 165 15.15 14.79 0.95
CA GLU A 165 16.50 15.37 1.02
C GLU A 165 17.39 14.90 -0.15
N ARG A 166 17.28 13.64 -0.58
CA ARG A 166 18.06 13.12 -1.71
C ARG A 166 17.52 13.58 -3.07
N CYS A 167 16.21 13.75 -3.23
CA CYS A 167 15.64 14.32 -4.45
C CYS A 167 16.07 15.78 -4.66
N THR A 168 16.15 16.57 -3.58
CA THR A 168 16.62 17.96 -3.64
C THR A 168 18.14 18.06 -3.84
N ALA A 169 18.91 17.11 -3.31
CA ALA A 169 20.37 17.07 -3.46
C ALA A 169 20.88 16.49 -4.80
N ASN A 170 20.17 15.54 -5.41
CA ASN A 170 20.59 14.88 -6.67
C ASN A 170 20.08 15.55 -7.95
N ALA A 171 19.34 16.66 -7.84
CA ALA A 171 19.07 17.51 -9.00
C ALA A 171 20.39 18.11 -9.50
N MET A 172 20.86 17.70 -10.68
CA MET A 172 22.08 18.27 -11.28
C MET A 172 21.99 19.80 -11.41
N PRO A 173 23.10 20.54 -11.21
CA PRO A 173 23.16 22.01 -11.27
C PRO A 173 23.06 22.59 -12.69
N GLN A 174 22.51 21.85 -13.66
CA GLN A 174 22.41 22.26 -15.07
C GLN A 174 20.97 22.32 -15.61
N ALA A 175 19.95 22.14 -14.77
CA ALA A 175 18.66 22.73 -15.06
C ALA A 175 18.84 24.25 -14.91
N SER A 176 18.69 24.99 -16.01
CA SER A 176 18.86 26.44 -16.04
C SER A 176 18.13 27.08 -14.86
N THR A 177 18.76 28.10 -14.28
CA THR A 177 18.25 28.93 -13.17
C THR A 177 16.85 29.51 -13.37
N ALA A 178 16.20 29.29 -14.51
CA ALA A 178 14.81 29.58 -14.80
C ALA A 178 13.80 28.55 -14.27
N THR A 179 14.19 27.30 -13.95
CA THR A 179 13.23 26.28 -13.46
C THR A 179 12.97 26.36 -11.96
N VAL A 180 13.91 26.94 -11.19
CA VAL A 180 13.75 27.17 -9.74
C VAL A 180 12.84 28.38 -9.47
N GLU A 181 12.89 29.42 -10.31
CA GLU A 181 11.98 30.57 -10.18
C GLU A 181 10.56 30.26 -10.68
N ALA A 182 10.38 29.30 -11.60
CA ALA A 182 9.05 28.87 -12.06
C ALA A 182 8.29 28.02 -11.03
N LEU A 183 8.98 27.42 -10.05
CA LEU A 183 8.35 26.75 -8.90
C LEU A 183 7.81 27.74 -7.85
N GLY A 184 8.31 28.98 -7.85
CA GLY A 184 7.82 30.05 -6.96
C GLY A 184 6.70 30.91 -7.54
N ALA A 185 6.31 30.72 -8.81
CA ALA A 185 5.36 31.58 -9.51
C ALA A 185 4.04 30.88 -9.92
N ALA A 186 3.83 29.63 -9.51
CA ALA A 186 2.59 28.89 -9.74
C ALA A 186 1.62 28.97 -8.54
N ASP A 187 1.68 30.05 -7.75
CA ASP A 187 0.90 30.26 -6.52
C ASP A 187 -0.45 30.98 -6.73
N GLU A 188 -1.03 30.88 -7.94
CA GLU A 188 -2.35 31.46 -8.23
C GLU A 188 -3.30 30.47 -8.91
N VAL A 189 -3.43 29.25 -8.39
CA VAL A 189 -4.71 28.52 -8.44
C VAL A 189 -4.81 27.65 -7.18
N GLY A 190 -5.76 28.01 -6.30
CA GLY A 190 -5.93 27.46 -4.96
C GLY A 190 -5.66 25.95 -4.82
N GLY A 191 -4.67 25.62 -4.00
CA GLY A 191 -4.32 24.28 -3.59
C GLY A 191 -3.63 24.34 -2.24
N LEU A 192 -4.07 23.46 -1.32
CA LEU A 192 -3.65 23.36 0.09
C LEU A 192 -2.14 23.62 0.28
N GLU A 193 -1.82 24.57 1.18
CA GLU A 193 -0.45 24.96 1.56
C GLU A 193 0.44 23.74 1.86
N GLU A 194 1.74 23.83 1.54
CA GLU A 194 2.76 22.78 1.74
C GLU A 194 2.77 22.16 3.15
N SER A 195 2.37 22.93 4.17
CA SER A 195 2.23 22.49 5.57
C SER A 195 1.19 21.37 5.75
N HIS A 196 0.18 21.27 4.88
CA HIS A 196 -0.90 20.28 5.00
C HIS A 196 -0.63 18.96 4.28
N ARG A 197 0.35 18.92 3.35
CA ARG A 197 0.70 17.67 2.64
C ARG A 197 1.30 16.61 3.58
N GLY A 198 2.06 17.05 4.57
CA GLY A 198 2.69 16.16 5.56
C GLY A 198 1.71 15.54 6.56
N VAL A 199 0.57 16.21 6.83
CA VAL A 199 -0.42 15.74 7.81
C VAL A 199 -1.37 14.71 7.19
N VAL A 200 -1.77 14.88 5.93
CA VAL A 200 -2.75 14.00 5.26
C VAL A 200 -2.17 12.63 4.89
N MET A 201 -0.86 12.53 4.72
CA MET A 201 -0.18 11.28 4.33
C MET A 201 0.69 10.69 5.44
N ARG A 202 0.51 11.11 6.71
CA ARG A 202 1.27 10.55 7.83
C ARG A 202 0.89 9.09 8.04
N GLN A 203 1.90 8.23 8.19
CA GLN A 203 1.62 6.82 8.43
C GLN A 203 1.15 6.65 9.87
N PRO A 204 0.00 6.00 10.10
CA PRO A 204 -0.42 5.68 11.44
C PRO A 204 0.60 4.74 12.08
N ARG A 205 0.72 4.79 13.40
CA ARG A 205 1.57 3.86 14.15
C ARG A 205 0.97 2.47 14.00
N CYS A 206 1.69 1.58 13.32
CA CYS A 206 1.29 0.20 13.14
C CYS A 206 2.50 -0.70 12.92
N GLN A 207 2.23 -2.00 12.94
CA GLN A 207 3.15 -3.07 12.65
C GLN A 207 2.93 -3.59 11.23
N VAL A 208 4.03 -3.73 10.48
CA VAL A 208 4.06 -4.30 9.14
C VAL A 208 5.10 -5.42 9.07
N SER A 209 4.95 -6.36 8.16
CA SER A 209 5.98 -7.37 7.91
C SER A 209 7.26 -6.72 7.35
N ARG A 210 8.41 -7.34 7.66
CA ARG A 210 9.69 -6.97 7.06
C ARG A 210 9.62 -7.07 5.54
N ALA A 211 8.90 -8.05 5.01
CA ALA A 211 8.68 -8.19 3.57
C ALA A 211 8.05 -6.93 2.95
N ALA A 212 6.95 -6.42 3.54
CA ALA A 212 6.30 -5.20 3.06
C ALA A 212 7.21 -3.97 3.18
N HIS A 213 7.95 -3.86 4.29
CA HIS A 213 8.90 -2.78 4.50
C HIS A 213 10.04 -2.77 3.46
N GLU A 214 10.62 -3.92 3.16
CA GLU A 214 11.66 -4.06 2.14
C GLU A 214 11.13 -3.78 0.73
N VAL A 215 9.91 -4.22 0.40
CA VAL A 215 9.27 -3.91 -0.90
C VAL A 215 9.04 -2.41 -1.05
N ALA A 216 8.57 -1.72 -0.01
CA ALA A 216 8.44 -0.26 -0.02
C ALA A 216 9.80 0.43 -0.22
N GLY A 217 10.84 0.00 0.51
CA GLY A 217 12.19 0.53 0.36
C GLY A 217 12.80 0.29 -1.04
N LEU A 218 12.51 -0.86 -1.65
CA LEU A 218 12.88 -1.13 -3.05
C LEU A 218 12.17 -0.16 -4.01
N GLY A 219 10.91 0.16 -3.75
CA GLY A 219 10.14 1.15 -4.49
C GLY A 219 10.81 2.53 -4.51
N VAL A 220 11.19 3.04 -3.34
CA VAL A 220 11.92 4.32 -3.20
C VAL A 220 13.21 4.29 -4.01
N ARG A 221 14.08 3.30 -3.77
CA ARG A 221 15.38 3.19 -4.46
C ARG A 221 15.26 3.10 -5.97
N ALA A 222 14.26 2.34 -6.45
CA ALA A 222 14.02 2.19 -7.89
C ALA A 222 13.55 3.50 -8.54
N LEU A 223 12.74 4.31 -7.85
CA LEU A 223 12.28 5.60 -8.38
C LEU A 223 13.36 6.69 -8.28
N GLU A 224 14.22 6.67 -7.25
CA GLU A 224 15.42 7.51 -7.20
C GLU A 224 16.34 7.22 -8.41
N GLU A 225 16.58 5.94 -8.71
CA GLU A 225 17.33 5.53 -9.90
C GLU A 225 16.61 5.92 -11.20
N ALA A 226 15.28 5.85 -11.24
CA ALA A 226 14.49 6.24 -12.40
C ALA A 226 14.64 7.74 -12.70
N VAL A 227 14.57 8.60 -11.68
CA VAL A 227 14.79 10.05 -11.86
C VAL A 227 16.22 10.33 -12.31
N TYR A 228 17.21 9.64 -11.74
CA TYR A 228 18.61 9.84 -12.10
C TYR A 228 18.91 9.39 -13.54
N THR A 229 18.35 8.27 -13.98
CA THR A 229 18.66 7.68 -15.30
C THR A 229 17.76 8.19 -16.42
N GLY A 230 16.49 8.54 -16.17
CA GLY A 230 15.56 9.02 -17.18
C GLY A 230 15.27 8.04 -18.33
N GLY A 231 14.50 8.49 -19.32
CA GLY A 231 14.26 7.76 -20.56
C GLY A 231 13.62 6.37 -20.39
N CYS A 232 14.05 5.39 -21.20
CA CYS A 232 13.46 4.05 -21.18
C CYS A 232 13.75 3.26 -19.89
N VAL A 233 14.88 3.56 -19.22
CA VAL A 233 15.26 2.95 -17.93
C VAL A 233 14.28 3.38 -16.84
N ALA A 234 13.98 4.67 -16.77
CA ALA A 234 13.00 5.21 -15.83
C ALA A 234 11.62 4.57 -15.99
N ALA A 235 11.15 4.41 -17.24
CA ALA A 235 9.87 3.77 -17.51
C ALA A 235 9.83 2.31 -17.00
N GLN A 236 10.88 1.52 -17.26
CA GLN A 236 10.94 0.13 -16.79
C GLN A 236 11.00 0.02 -15.26
N LEU A 237 11.68 0.95 -14.59
CA LEU A 237 11.73 0.99 -13.12
C LEU A 237 10.37 1.37 -12.51
N VAL A 238 9.66 2.33 -13.08
CA VAL A 238 8.28 2.65 -12.67
C VAL A 238 7.37 1.42 -12.79
N PHE A 239 7.42 0.72 -13.93
CA PHE A 239 6.67 -0.52 -14.11
C PHE A 239 7.09 -1.62 -13.13
N ALA A 240 8.39 -1.71 -12.82
CA ALA A 240 8.90 -2.67 -11.84
C ALA A 240 8.27 -2.44 -10.46
N VAL A 241 8.25 -1.19 -9.98
CA VAL A 241 7.65 -0.84 -8.68
C VAL A 241 6.17 -1.23 -8.64
N MET A 242 5.40 -0.85 -9.65
CA MET A 242 3.98 -1.22 -9.73
C MET A 242 3.78 -2.74 -9.74
N GLU A 243 4.55 -3.47 -10.55
CA GLU A 243 4.51 -4.93 -10.65
C GLU A 243 4.87 -5.59 -9.31
N THR A 244 5.83 -5.05 -8.56
CA THR A 244 6.22 -5.61 -7.25
C THR A 244 5.10 -5.47 -6.23
N CYS A 245 4.41 -4.33 -6.18
CA CYS A 245 3.27 -4.14 -5.28
C CYS A 245 2.07 -5.01 -5.69
N ASP A 246 1.82 -5.16 -6.98
CA ASP A 246 0.71 -6.00 -7.46
C ASP A 246 1.00 -7.49 -7.21
N LEU A 247 2.25 -7.92 -7.40
CA LEU A 247 2.71 -9.26 -7.07
C LEU A 247 2.57 -9.54 -5.58
N TYR A 248 2.96 -8.60 -4.71
CA TYR A 248 2.81 -8.73 -3.25
C TYR A 248 1.34 -9.00 -2.89
N ARG A 249 0.44 -8.16 -3.42
CA ARG A 249 -1.01 -8.26 -3.20
C ARG A 249 -1.59 -9.60 -3.65
N ALA A 250 -1.12 -10.13 -4.78
CA ALA A 250 -1.64 -11.37 -5.35
C ALA A 250 -1.04 -12.63 -4.71
N LEU A 251 0.24 -12.61 -4.32
CA LEU A 251 0.99 -13.79 -3.94
C LEU A 251 0.93 -14.08 -2.43
N ILE A 252 1.11 -13.05 -1.59
CA ILE A 252 1.28 -13.22 -0.14
C ILE A 252 0.06 -13.90 0.52
N PRO A 253 -1.20 -13.50 0.22
CA PRO A 253 -2.37 -14.18 0.81
C PRO A 253 -2.44 -15.67 0.43
N VAL A 254 -2.04 -16.02 -0.79
CA VAL A 254 -2.09 -17.39 -1.31
C VAL A 254 -0.95 -18.23 -0.71
N GLN A 255 0.25 -17.68 -0.66
CA GLN A 255 1.44 -18.35 -0.12
C GLN A 255 1.26 -18.69 1.36
N HIS A 256 0.65 -17.80 2.14
CA HIS A 256 0.48 -17.96 3.58
C HIS A 256 -0.92 -18.44 3.98
N LEU A 257 -1.74 -18.91 3.04
CA LEU A 257 -3.16 -19.23 3.28
C LEU A 257 -3.40 -20.09 4.52
N GLN A 258 -2.64 -21.17 4.70
CA GLN A 258 -2.78 -22.07 5.85
C GLN A 258 -2.45 -21.36 7.17
N THR A 259 -1.40 -20.55 7.19
CA THR A 259 -1.01 -19.77 8.38
C THR A 259 -2.04 -18.69 8.69
N LEU A 260 -2.58 -18.04 7.66
CA LEU A 260 -3.61 -17.01 7.80
C LEU A 260 -4.97 -17.59 8.27
N GLN A 261 -5.27 -18.85 7.93
CA GLN A 261 -6.44 -19.56 8.46
C GLN A 261 -6.28 -19.94 9.94
N ALA A 262 -5.06 -20.19 10.40
CA ALA A 262 -4.79 -20.57 11.79
C ALA A 262 -4.62 -19.36 12.73
N ALA A 263 -4.18 -18.21 12.21
CA ALA A 263 -3.80 -17.06 13.02
C ALA A 263 -4.45 -15.74 12.53
N PRO A 264 -5.56 -15.27 13.16
CA PRO A 264 -6.21 -14.01 12.79
C PRO A 264 -5.29 -12.79 12.92
N GLN A 265 -4.34 -12.83 13.85
CA GLN A 265 -3.36 -11.76 14.05
C GLN A 265 -2.48 -11.54 12.81
N LEU A 266 -2.10 -12.61 12.10
CA LEU A 266 -1.27 -12.49 10.90
C LEU A 266 -2.04 -11.90 9.71
N ARG A 267 -3.36 -12.11 9.65
CA ARG A 267 -4.22 -11.39 8.69
C ARG A 267 -4.28 -9.89 8.98
N MET A 268 -4.29 -9.49 10.25
CA MET A 268 -4.23 -8.08 10.64
C MET A 268 -2.89 -7.44 10.26
N ILE A 269 -1.77 -8.18 10.36
CA ILE A 269 -0.47 -7.73 9.82
C ILE A 269 -0.54 -7.57 8.30
N LEU A 270 -1.06 -8.56 7.57
CA LEU A 270 -1.19 -8.47 6.11
C LEU A 270 -2.09 -7.31 5.67
N ARG A 271 -3.17 -7.04 6.41
CA ARG A 271 -4.01 -5.85 6.23
C ARG A 271 -3.18 -4.58 6.36
N ASN A 272 -2.32 -4.48 7.39
CA ASN A 272 -1.44 -3.33 7.57
C ASN A 272 -0.43 -3.21 6.44
N ASP A 273 0.17 -4.32 6.00
CA ASP A 273 1.13 -4.35 4.89
C ASP A 273 0.54 -3.78 3.60
N LEU A 274 -0.67 -4.22 3.26
CA LEU A 274 -1.37 -3.76 2.06
C LEU A 274 -1.75 -2.28 2.15
N HIS A 275 -2.19 -1.82 3.32
CA HIS A 275 -2.51 -0.40 3.53
C HIS A 275 -1.24 0.47 3.53
N TYR A 276 -0.15 -0.03 4.10
CA TYR A 276 1.17 0.60 4.12
C TYR A 276 1.70 0.79 2.70
N LEU A 277 1.68 -0.27 1.87
CA LEU A 277 2.09 -0.20 0.47
C LEU A 277 1.19 0.71 -0.36
N ALA A 278 -0.12 0.72 -0.10
CA ALA A 278 -1.05 1.63 -0.78
C ALA A 278 -0.70 3.09 -0.51
N LEU A 279 -0.48 3.44 0.78
CA LEU A 279 -0.09 4.79 1.17
C LEU A 279 1.29 5.16 0.63
N GLU A 280 2.23 4.21 0.61
CA GLU A 280 3.55 4.45 0.05
C GLU A 280 3.50 4.76 -1.45
N LEU A 281 2.70 4.03 -2.24
CA LEU A 281 2.51 4.36 -3.66
C LEU A 281 1.92 5.77 -3.88
N LEU A 282 1.00 6.20 -3.02
CA LEU A 282 0.45 7.57 -3.07
C LEU A 282 1.53 8.60 -2.74
N ARG A 283 2.39 8.34 -1.75
CA ARG A 283 3.52 9.20 -1.41
C ARG A 283 4.53 9.27 -2.55
N LEU A 284 4.91 8.12 -3.12
CA LEU A 284 5.83 8.04 -4.25
C LEU A 284 5.29 8.79 -5.47
N GLN A 285 3.98 8.73 -5.74
CA GLN A 285 3.33 9.55 -6.77
C GLN A 285 3.50 11.05 -6.47
N LEU A 286 3.30 11.47 -5.23
CA LEU A 286 3.43 12.87 -4.83
C LEU A 286 4.86 13.39 -4.94
N VAL A 287 5.84 12.58 -4.55
CA VAL A 287 7.27 12.96 -4.53
C VAL A 287 7.87 12.90 -5.93
N PHE A 288 7.73 11.78 -6.64
CA PHE A 288 8.41 11.53 -7.91
C PHE A 288 7.56 11.82 -9.15
N GLY A 289 6.22 11.89 -9.02
CA GLY A 289 5.29 11.90 -10.15
C GLY A 289 5.56 13.02 -11.15
N LYS A 290 5.62 14.29 -10.70
CA LYS A 290 5.85 15.43 -11.60
C LYS A 290 7.19 15.35 -12.33
N THR A 291 8.25 14.96 -11.63
CA THR A 291 9.60 14.83 -12.19
C THR A 291 9.64 13.73 -13.24
N LEU A 292 9.08 12.56 -12.93
CA LEU A 292 9.03 11.44 -13.87
C LEU A 292 8.11 11.70 -15.06
N GLU A 293 7.01 12.44 -14.88
CA GLU A 293 6.13 12.86 -15.98
C GLU A 293 6.83 13.81 -16.95
N ALA A 294 7.64 14.73 -16.44
CA ALA A 294 8.46 15.62 -17.28
C ALA A 294 9.52 14.83 -18.07
N GLU A 295 10.20 13.88 -17.42
CA GLU A 295 11.23 13.04 -18.04
C GLU A 295 10.64 12.06 -19.08
N LEU A 296 9.53 11.41 -18.76
CA LEU A 296 8.90 10.39 -19.61
C LEU A 296 7.95 10.98 -20.65
N ARG A 297 7.53 12.25 -20.48
CA ARG A 297 6.48 12.90 -21.29
C ARG A 297 5.19 12.09 -21.36
N ALA A 298 4.89 11.37 -20.29
CA ALA A 298 3.74 10.49 -20.15
C ALA A 298 3.27 10.49 -18.70
N PRO A 299 1.96 10.32 -18.45
CA PRO A 299 1.44 10.23 -17.08
C PRO A 299 2.01 9.00 -16.37
N VAL A 300 2.38 9.17 -15.10
CA VAL A 300 2.94 8.10 -14.26
C VAL A 300 1.83 7.60 -13.32
N PRO A 301 1.36 6.34 -13.43
CA PRO A 301 0.19 5.87 -12.70
C PRO A 301 0.52 5.09 -11.41
N LEU A 302 1.50 5.54 -10.60
CA LEU A 302 1.86 4.85 -9.35
C LEU A 302 0.68 4.77 -8.38
N ALA A 303 -0.10 5.86 -8.27
CA ALA A 303 -1.29 5.91 -7.43
C ALA A 303 -2.42 4.97 -7.88
N GLY A 304 -2.41 4.50 -9.13
CA GLY A 304 -3.51 3.71 -9.70
C GLY A 304 -3.73 2.35 -9.03
N LEU A 305 -2.70 1.77 -8.40
CA LEU A 305 -2.78 0.48 -7.73
C LEU A 305 -3.25 0.58 -6.26
N ALA A 306 -3.16 1.76 -5.65
CA ALA A 306 -3.49 1.97 -4.24
C ALA A 306 -4.92 1.55 -3.86
N PRO A 307 -5.98 1.81 -4.66
CA PRO A 307 -7.32 1.34 -4.36
C PRO A 307 -7.44 -0.19 -4.31
N GLY A 308 -6.73 -0.90 -5.19
CA GLY A 308 -6.73 -2.37 -5.24
C GLY A 308 -6.05 -2.99 -4.01
N LEU A 309 -4.94 -2.40 -3.57
CA LEU A 309 -4.28 -2.76 -2.32
C LEU A 309 -5.19 -2.50 -1.11
N ALA A 310 -5.81 -1.32 -1.03
CA ALA A 310 -6.73 -0.97 0.05
C ALA A 310 -7.98 -1.88 0.10
N ALA A 311 -8.51 -2.27 -1.07
CA ALA A 311 -9.61 -3.23 -1.14
C ALA A 311 -9.20 -4.62 -0.63
N SER A 312 -7.99 -5.07 -0.98
CA SER A 312 -7.44 -6.34 -0.50
C SER A 312 -7.19 -6.30 1.02
N ALA A 313 -6.70 -5.16 1.54
CA ALA A 313 -6.53 -4.94 2.98
C ALA A 313 -7.85 -5.09 3.74
N ARG A 314 -8.94 -4.47 3.24
CA ARG A 314 -10.28 -4.61 3.84
C ARG A 314 -10.82 -6.03 3.78
N ALA A 315 -10.51 -6.79 2.72
CA ALA A 315 -10.93 -8.18 2.62
C ALA A 315 -10.23 -9.07 3.67
N GLU A 316 -8.92 -8.86 3.89
CA GLU A 316 -8.17 -9.56 4.94
C GLU A 316 -8.63 -9.16 6.35
N GLU A 317 -8.98 -7.88 6.56
CA GLU A 317 -9.59 -7.38 7.80
C GLU A 317 -10.91 -8.08 8.12
N ALA A 318 -11.82 -8.11 7.14
CA ALA A 318 -13.12 -8.76 7.28
C ALA A 318 -12.97 -10.26 7.55
N ALA A 319 -12.03 -10.94 6.89
CA ALA A 319 -11.74 -12.36 7.15
C ALA A 319 -11.18 -12.59 8.55
N ALA A 320 -10.30 -11.70 9.05
CA ALA A 320 -9.77 -11.78 10.40
C ALA A 320 -10.86 -11.59 11.47
N LEU A 321 -11.73 -10.59 11.28
CA LEU A 321 -12.89 -10.36 12.14
C LEU A 321 -13.84 -11.55 12.13
N ALA A 322 -14.22 -12.06 10.96
CA ALA A 322 -15.14 -13.19 10.85
C ALA A 322 -14.63 -14.44 11.61
N MET A 323 -13.32 -14.70 11.60
CA MET A 323 -12.73 -15.80 12.39
C MET A 323 -12.84 -15.54 13.90
N GLN A 324 -12.62 -14.31 14.36
CA GLN A 324 -12.76 -13.99 15.77
C GLN A 324 -14.22 -13.97 16.23
N GLU A 325 -15.12 -13.45 15.42
CA GLU A 325 -16.57 -13.50 15.67
C GLU A 325 -17.05 -14.94 15.75
N ALA A 326 -16.63 -15.81 14.81
CA ALA A 326 -16.97 -17.23 14.85
C ALA A 326 -16.47 -17.91 16.14
N ALA A 327 -15.24 -17.64 16.57
CA ALA A 327 -14.70 -18.19 17.81
C ALA A 327 -15.45 -17.67 19.06
N ILE A 328 -15.86 -16.40 19.07
CA ILE A 328 -16.69 -15.84 20.15
C ILE A 328 -18.06 -16.50 20.18
N LEU A 329 -18.70 -16.69 19.03
CA LEU A 329 -19.99 -17.35 18.92
C LEU A 329 -19.92 -18.81 19.35
N GLU A 330 -18.86 -19.54 19.01
CA GLU A 330 -18.63 -20.92 19.46
C GLU A 330 -18.50 -21.00 20.99
N VAL A 331 -17.82 -20.03 21.62
CA VAL A 331 -17.75 -19.93 23.09
C VAL A 331 -19.14 -19.70 23.69
N LEU A 332 -19.95 -18.82 23.10
CA LEU A 332 -21.32 -18.55 23.56
C LEU A 332 -22.24 -19.77 23.34
N ASP A 333 -22.10 -20.49 22.23
CA ASP A 333 -22.81 -21.73 21.94
C ASP A 333 -22.53 -22.82 23.00
N GLY A 334 -21.34 -22.80 23.60
CA GLY A 334 -20.97 -23.68 24.70
C GLY A 334 -21.86 -23.56 25.95
N ALA A 335 -22.62 -22.46 26.10
CA ALA A 335 -23.62 -22.32 27.16
C ALA A 335 -24.87 -23.19 26.94
N GLY A 336 -25.12 -23.66 25.70
CA GLY A 336 -26.34 -24.38 25.35
C GLY A 336 -27.59 -23.48 25.36
N GLY A 337 -27.43 -22.19 25.04
CA GLY A 337 -28.50 -21.19 25.09
C GLY A 337 -28.72 -20.59 26.48
N LEU A 338 -29.70 -19.69 26.58
CA LEU A 338 -30.05 -18.95 27.81
C LEU A 338 -31.37 -19.39 28.44
N GLU A 339 -31.90 -20.56 28.05
CA GLU A 339 -33.07 -21.17 28.68
C GLU A 339 -32.70 -21.84 30.00
N GLY A 340 -33.65 -22.02 30.92
CA GLY A 340 -33.46 -22.87 32.11
C GLY A 340 -32.44 -22.32 33.11
N LEU A 341 -32.30 -21.00 33.22
CA LEU A 341 -31.29 -20.35 34.07
C LEU A 341 -31.59 -20.41 35.57
N ALA A 342 -32.74 -20.98 35.97
CA ALA A 342 -33.02 -21.33 37.36
C ALA A 342 -32.12 -22.48 37.88
N ASP A 343 -31.57 -23.30 36.98
CA ASP A 343 -30.58 -24.32 37.34
C ASP A 343 -29.20 -23.67 37.54
N GLU A 344 -28.65 -23.77 38.76
CA GLU A 344 -27.35 -23.21 39.12
C GLU A 344 -26.21 -23.67 38.19
N GLU A 345 -26.27 -24.91 37.67
CA GLU A 345 -25.26 -25.41 36.73
C GLU A 345 -25.34 -24.69 35.38
N ARG A 346 -26.56 -24.51 34.84
CA ARG A 346 -26.80 -23.77 33.59
C ARG A 346 -26.45 -22.30 33.74
N LEU A 347 -26.84 -21.66 34.84
CA LEU A 347 -26.49 -20.29 35.16
C LEU A 347 -24.97 -20.08 35.22
N GLY A 348 -24.27 -21.00 35.88
CA GLY A 348 -22.82 -20.98 35.97
C GLY A 348 -22.14 -21.15 34.61
N ASN A 349 -22.69 -22.00 33.73
CA ASN A 349 -22.17 -22.20 32.38
C ASN A 349 -22.42 -20.97 31.48
N ALA A 350 -23.60 -20.35 31.55
CA ALA A 350 -23.91 -19.12 30.83
C ALA A 350 -22.99 -17.96 31.24
N HIS A 351 -22.80 -17.76 32.55
CA HIS A 351 -21.87 -16.74 33.07
C HIS A 351 -20.44 -16.97 32.58
N LYS A 352 -19.95 -18.22 32.64
CA LYS A 352 -18.61 -18.56 32.15
C LYS A 352 -18.47 -18.28 30.65
N ALA A 353 -19.46 -18.64 29.85
CA ALA A 353 -19.44 -18.41 28.40
C ALA A 353 -19.37 -16.92 28.08
N VAL A 354 -20.21 -16.09 28.71
CA VAL A 354 -20.19 -14.63 28.54
C VAL A 354 -18.87 -14.03 28.99
N GLN A 355 -18.36 -14.44 30.16
CA GLN A 355 -17.06 -13.96 30.66
C GLN A 355 -15.90 -14.35 29.73
N GLN A 356 -15.93 -15.56 29.16
CA GLN A 356 -14.93 -16.03 28.22
C GLN A 356 -15.01 -15.31 26.87
N ALA A 357 -16.21 -15.01 26.38
CA ALA A 357 -16.41 -14.18 25.19
C ALA A 357 -15.85 -12.76 25.38
N LEU A 358 -16.17 -12.11 26.50
CA LEU A 358 -15.60 -10.80 26.86
C LEU A 358 -14.08 -10.86 27.05
N HIS A 359 -13.57 -11.94 27.63
CA HIS A 359 -12.13 -12.17 27.77
C HIS A 359 -11.43 -12.26 26.42
N SER A 360 -12.01 -12.95 25.43
CA SER A 360 -11.49 -12.98 24.06
C SER A 360 -11.37 -11.57 23.45
N VAL A 361 -12.35 -10.69 23.66
CA VAL A 361 -12.29 -9.30 23.21
C VAL A 361 -11.16 -8.54 23.90
N ARG A 362 -10.99 -8.70 25.23
CA ARG A 362 -9.88 -8.09 25.97
C ARG A 362 -8.51 -8.59 25.49
N CYS A 363 -8.38 -9.88 25.20
CA CYS A 363 -7.17 -10.45 24.60
C CYS A 363 -6.88 -9.83 23.23
N ALA A 364 -7.90 -9.67 22.38
CA ALA A 364 -7.77 -9.00 21.09
C ALA A 364 -7.34 -7.53 21.27
N ALA A 365 -7.96 -6.79 22.20
CA ALA A 365 -7.62 -5.40 22.49
C ALA A 365 -6.15 -5.24 22.89
N SER A 366 -5.66 -6.13 23.76
CA SER A 366 -4.26 -6.16 24.18
C SER A 366 -3.31 -6.49 23.02
N ALA A 367 -3.61 -7.55 22.26
CA ALA A 367 -2.78 -7.99 21.14
C ALA A 367 -2.71 -6.94 20.00
N TRP A 368 -3.78 -6.18 19.79
CA TRP A 368 -3.86 -5.19 18.71
C TRP A 368 -3.33 -3.81 19.06
N ARG A 369 -3.12 -3.51 20.35
CA ARG A 369 -2.71 -2.19 20.86
C ARG A 369 -1.54 -1.57 20.10
N ASN A 370 -0.48 -2.35 19.90
CA ASN A 370 0.74 -1.89 19.22
C ASN A 370 0.81 -2.34 17.75
N MET A 371 -0.17 -3.12 17.31
CA MET A 371 -0.18 -3.75 15.99
C MET A 371 -0.95 -2.90 14.98
N LEU A 372 -2.17 -2.50 15.33
CA LEU A 372 -3.09 -1.81 14.44
C LEU A 372 -3.05 -0.29 14.65
N PRO A 373 -3.35 0.50 13.60
CA PRO A 373 -3.75 1.89 13.76
C PRO A 373 -4.90 2.02 14.77
N GLU A 374 -4.91 3.11 15.54
CA GLU A 374 -5.89 3.34 16.60
C GLU A 374 -7.34 3.27 16.10
N ASP A 375 -7.64 3.93 14.96
CA ASP A 375 -8.97 3.92 14.35
C ASP A 375 -9.42 2.51 13.97
N ALA A 376 -8.50 1.72 13.36
CA ALA A 376 -8.78 0.35 12.97
C ALA A 376 -8.96 -0.56 14.19
N ARG A 377 -8.12 -0.40 15.22
CA ARG A 377 -8.26 -1.13 16.49
C ARG A 377 -9.62 -0.85 17.12
N ARG A 378 -9.99 0.42 17.27
CA ARG A 378 -11.27 0.84 17.86
C ARG A 378 -12.44 0.25 17.09
N HIS A 379 -12.44 0.41 15.76
CA HIS A 379 -13.47 -0.14 14.89
C HIS A 379 -13.62 -1.67 15.04
N ASN A 380 -12.51 -2.39 15.00
CA ASN A 380 -12.53 -3.86 15.09
C ASN A 380 -13.02 -4.36 16.45
N LEU A 381 -12.66 -3.69 17.55
CA LEU A 381 -13.18 -4.02 18.88
C LEU A 381 -14.67 -3.75 19.01
N ILE A 382 -15.15 -2.63 18.45
CA ILE A 382 -16.58 -2.33 18.37
C ILE A 382 -17.33 -3.45 17.65
N CYS A 383 -16.82 -3.94 16.52
CA CYS A 383 -17.44 -5.06 15.79
C CYS A 383 -17.58 -6.33 16.65
N LEU A 384 -16.51 -6.73 17.36
CA LEU A 384 -16.56 -7.90 18.24
C LEU A 384 -17.55 -7.72 19.40
N MET A 385 -17.61 -6.53 19.99
CA MET A 385 -18.56 -6.23 21.05
C MET A 385 -20.00 -6.22 20.54
N GLN A 386 -20.22 -5.73 19.32
CA GLN A 386 -21.50 -5.84 18.64
C GLN A 386 -21.90 -7.29 18.38
N CYS A 387 -20.94 -8.16 18.04
CA CYS A 387 -21.19 -9.59 17.86
C CYS A 387 -21.74 -10.22 19.16
N ILE A 388 -21.11 -9.96 20.31
CA ILE A 388 -21.58 -10.45 21.61
C ILE A 388 -22.96 -9.87 21.94
N GLY A 389 -23.13 -8.55 21.83
CA GLY A 389 -24.39 -7.88 22.16
C GLY A 389 -25.57 -8.38 21.30
N ARG A 390 -25.39 -8.49 19.98
CA ARG A 390 -26.42 -9.03 19.08
C ARG A 390 -26.76 -10.48 19.39
N ARG A 391 -25.77 -11.30 19.74
CA ARG A 391 -26.00 -12.69 20.11
C ARG A 391 -26.84 -12.79 21.39
N LEU A 392 -26.47 -12.07 22.44
CA LEU A 392 -27.24 -12.06 23.70
C LEU A 392 -28.66 -11.50 23.51
N LEU A 393 -28.81 -10.43 22.74
CA LEU A 393 -30.14 -9.91 22.37
C LEU A 393 -30.98 -10.98 21.68
N SER A 394 -30.41 -11.67 20.69
CA SER A 394 -31.11 -12.73 19.95
C SER A 394 -31.50 -13.88 20.85
N ASP A 395 -30.59 -14.35 21.72
CA ASP A 395 -30.86 -15.48 22.60
C ASP A 395 -31.98 -15.16 23.59
N VAL A 396 -31.95 -13.99 24.23
CA VAL A 396 -33.00 -13.57 25.19
C VAL A 396 -34.34 -13.31 24.50
N LEU A 397 -34.34 -12.64 23.34
CA LEU A 397 -35.56 -12.35 22.59
C LEU A 397 -36.15 -13.59 21.88
N SER A 398 -35.51 -14.76 21.99
CA SER A 398 -36.01 -16.02 21.44
C SER A 398 -36.61 -16.96 22.48
N LEU A 399 -36.54 -16.61 23.78
CA LEU A 399 -37.08 -17.41 24.88
C LEU A 399 -38.61 -17.39 24.87
N GLU A 400 -39.24 -18.57 24.86
CA GLU A 400 -40.71 -18.69 24.80
C GLU A 400 -41.40 -18.39 26.12
N ASP A 401 -40.87 -18.92 27.23
CA ASP A 401 -41.38 -18.75 28.59
C ASP A 401 -40.19 -18.42 29.51
N ILE A 402 -40.31 -17.38 30.34
CA ILE A 402 -39.27 -16.94 31.28
C ILE A 402 -39.87 -16.92 32.69
N GLU A 403 -39.32 -17.74 33.59
CA GLU A 403 -39.77 -17.77 34.99
C GLU A 403 -39.29 -16.54 35.78
N GLU A 404 -39.93 -16.23 36.91
CA GLU A 404 -39.59 -15.05 37.74
C GLU A 404 -38.15 -15.12 38.31
N GLU A 405 -37.65 -16.32 38.63
CA GLU A 405 -36.25 -16.48 39.04
C GLU A 405 -35.28 -16.32 37.86
N GLU A 406 -35.70 -16.75 36.66
CA GLU A 406 -34.90 -16.63 35.43
C GLU A 406 -34.76 -15.18 34.96
N THR A 407 -35.78 -14.32 35.12
CA THR A 407 -35.68 -12.90 34.75
C THR A 407 -34.57 -12.19 35.53
N VAL A 408 -34.43 -12.49 36.83
CA VAL A 408 -33.37 -11.94 37.69
C VAL A 408 -31.99 -12.42 37.24
N HIS A 409 -31.86 -13.71 36.92
CA HIS A 409 -30.61 -14.28 36.44
C HIS A 409 -30.20 -13.77 35.06
N LEU A 410 -31.15 -13.62 34.14
CA LEU A 410 -30.92 -12.97 32.84
C LEU A 410 -30.47 -11.53 33.02
N GLN A 411 -31.14 -10.77 33.89
CA GLN A 411 -30.75 -9.40 34.18
C GLN A 411 -29.31 -9.31 34.70
N GLN A 412 -28.93 -10.16 35.67
CA GLN A 412 -27.56 -10.21 36.19
C GLN A 412 -26.53 -10.54 35.08
N LEU A 413 -26.84 -11.52 34.23
CA LEU A 413 -25.97 -11.91 33.12
C LEU A 413 -25.80 -10.77 32.10
N LEU A 414 -26.88 -10.06 31.77
CA LEU A 414 -26.84 -8.92 30.84
C LEU A 414 -26.04 -7.75 31.42
N HIS A 415 -26.18 -7.45 32.72
CA HIS A 415 -25.36 -6.42 33.36
C HIS A 415 -23.88 -6.83 33.37
N ALA A 416 -23.57 -8.08 33.71
CA ALA A 416 -22.20 -8.59 33.64
C ALA A 416 -21.61 -8.54 32.22
N ALA A 417 -22.43 -8.72 31.18
CA ALA A 417 -22.00 -8.56 29.79
C ALA A 417 -21.65 -7.10 29.43
N LEU A 418 -22.33 -6.14 30.07
CA LEU A 418 -22.15 -4.71 29.87
C LEU A 418 -20.94 -4.15 30.65
N GLU A 419 -20.43 -4.84 31.67
CA GLU A 419 -19.25 -4.42 32.45
C GLU A 419 -17.91 -4.69 31.72
N THR A 420 -17.66 -4.03 30.58
CA THR A 420 -16.42 -4.24 29.80
C THR A 420 -15.62 -2.96 29.52
N ASP A 421 -14.34 -3.01 29.92
CA ASP A 421 -13.35 -1.94 29.74
C ASP A 421 -12.53 -2.08 28.44
N ALA A 422 -12.89 -2.98 27.52
CA ALA A 422 -12.06 -3.28 26.34
C ALA A 422 -11.82 -2.08 25.40
N LEU A 423 -12.68 -1.06 25.49
CA LEU A 423 -12.57 0.21 24.76
C LEU A 423 -12.01 1.35 25.60
N ALA A 424 -11.82 1.16 26.91
CA ALA A 424 -11.22 2.17 27.76
C ALA A 424 -9.80 2.47 27.25
N GLU A 425 -9.51 3.76 27.05
CA GLU A 425 -8.16 4.17 26.71
C GLU A 425 -7.31 4.13 27.97
N ASP A 426 -6.39 3.17 28.05
CA ASP A 426 -5.27 3.30 28.96
C ASP A 426 -4.41 4.47 28.44
N GLU A 427 -4.59 5.65 29.04
CA GLU A 427 -3.69 6.79 28.91
C GLU A 427 -2.23 6.31 28.85
N PRO A 428 -1.47 6.63 27.79
CA PRO A 428 -0.11 6.14 27.65
C PRO A 428 0.84 6.97 28.52
N GLY A 429 1.04 6.56 29.78
CA GLY A 429 2.26 6.91 30.54
C GLY A 429 2.06 7.31 32.00
N ALA A 430 1.93 6.35 32.92
CA ALA A 430 2.13 6.57 34.36
C ALA A 430 2.89 5.41 35.03
N ALA A 431 3.80 4.74 34.31
CA ALA A 431 4.68 3.73 34.87
C ALA A 431 6.11 4.27 35.11
N THR A 432 6.24 5.50 35.60
CA THR A 432 7.43 5.98 36.34
C THR A 432 7.06 7.21 37.19
N ALA A 433 7.19 7.05 38.51
CA ALA A 433 7.16 8.03 39.61
C ALA A 433 5.95 7.85 40.54
N GLY A 434 6.24 7.50 41.80
CA GLY A 434 5.26 7.28 42.86
C GLY A 434 4.71 8.58 43.45
N GLU A 435 3.78 8.38 44.40
CA GLU A 435 3.20 9.38 45.34
C GLU A 435 2.27 10.39 44.64
N GLU A 436 0.99 10.60 44.97
CA GLU A 436 0.09 10.23 46.06
C GLU A 436 -1.32 10.14 45.47
N ALA A 437 -2.10 9.16 45.92
CA ALA A 437 -3.53 9.08 45.64
C ALA A 437 -4.28 9.97 46.63
N GLU A 438 -4.87 11.07 46.15
CA GLU A 438 -5.97 11.73 46.83
C GLU A 438 -7.26 11.60 46.01
N ALA A 439 -8.23 10.98 46.67
CA ALA A 439 -9.55 10.67 46.18
C ALA A 439 -10.46 11.91 46.11
N THR A 440 -10.98 12.16 44.92
CA THR A 440 -12.25 12.87 44.65
C THR A 440 -12.75 12.32 43.32
N GLY A 441 -13.89 11.68 43.14
CA GLY A 441 -15.06 11.45 43.97
C GLY A 441 -16.22 11.20 43.01
N GLY A 442 -16.78 9.98 43.02
CA GLY A 442 -18.12 9.68 42.50
C GLY A 442 -18.25 9.29 41.04
N GLU A 443 -17.75 8.10 40.66
CA GLU A 443 -18.32 7.35 39.54
C GLU A 443 -19.01 6.12 40.13
N HIS A 444 -20.31 5.99 39.87
CA HIS A 444 -21.05 4.78 40.21
C HIS A 444 -20.45 3.61 39.40
N PRO A 445 -20.23 2.43 40.02
CA PRO A 445 -19.45 1.33 39.41
C PRO A 445 -20.23 0.54 38.35
N GLY A 446 -21.07 1.18 37.52
CA GLY A 446 -21.90 0.50 36.53
C GLY A 446 -22.32 1.33 35.31
N ASP A 447 -21.94 2.62 35.23
CA ASP A 447 -22.29 3.44 34.08
C ASP A 447 -21.21 3.29 32.98
N LEU A 448 -21.57 2.54 31.94
CA LEU A 448 -20.80 2.50 30.69
C LEU A 448 -20.58 3.93 30.17
N SER A 449 -19.34 4.26 29.79
CA SER A 449 -19.03 5.60 29.28
C SER A 449 -19.90 5.92 28.06
N ALA A 450 -20.42 7.14 28.00
CA ALA A 450 -21.32 7.58 26.92
C ALA A 450 -20.71 7.37 25.51
N GLU A 451 -19.38 7.42 25.42
CA GLU A 451 -18.62 7.16 24.19
C GLU A 451 -18.73 5.70 23.73
N VAL A 452 -18.64 4.74 24.66
CA VAL A 452 -18.79 3.31 24.36
C VAL A 452 -20.22 2.98 23.94
N LEU A 453 -21.21 3.57 24.61
CA LEU A 453 -22.62 3.39 24.25
C LEU A 453 -22.98 3.98 22.88
N GLN A 454 -22.36 5.09 22.48
CA GLN A 454 -22.50 5.63 21.12
C GLN A 454 -21.80 4.75 20.08
N ALA A 455 -20.65 4.18 20.42
CA ALA A 455 -19.88 3.33 19.53
C ALA A 455 -20.50 1.94 19.31
N VAL A 456 -21.24 1.42 20.30
CA VAL A 456 -21.84 0.08 20.30
C VAL A 456 -23.37 0.16 20.48
N PRO A 457 -24.16 0.46 19.43
CA PRO A 457 -25.60 0.70 19.57
C PRO A 457 -26.41 -0.46 20.16
N CYS A 458 -26.00 -1.71 19.91
CA CYS A 458 -26.68 -2.87 20.48
C CYS A 458 -26.50 -3.00 22.00
N TRP A 459 -25.53 -2.31 22.61
CA TRP A 459 -25.40 -2.26 24.07
C TRP A 459 -26.47 -1.40 24.72
N LEU A 460 -26.89 -0.31 24.07
CA LEU A 460 -28.07 0.45 24.51
C LEU A 460 -29.34 -0.39 24.43
N GLN A 461 -29.49 -1.18 23.37
CA GLN A 461 -30.57 -2.17 23.26
C GLN A 461 -30.49 -3.20 24.39
N LEU A 462 -29.29 -3.72 24.70
CA LEU A 462 -29.09 -4.73 25.74
C LEU A 462 -29.37 -4.17 27.14
N GLN A 463 -28.96 -2.94 27.42
CA GLN A 463 -29.32 -2.21 28.65
C GLN A 463 -30.83 -2.06 28.79
N GLU A 464 -31.51 -1.65 27.72
CA GLU A 464 -32.96 -1.50 27.74
C GLU A 464 -33.67 -2.85 27.89
N LEU A 465 -33.14 -3.93 27.29
CA LEU A 465 -33.64 -5.28 27.49
C LEU A 465 -33.51 -5.72 28.95
N ALA A 466 -32.34 -5.53 29.56
CA ALA A 466 -32.11 -5.83 30.97
C ALA A 466 -33.04 -5.04 31.91
N ARG A 467 -33.39 -3.80 31.52
CA ARG A 467 -34.38 -2.98 32.23
C ARG A 467 -35.80 -3.52 32.04
N MET A 468 -36.17 -3.90 30.83
CA MET A 468 -37.51 -4.43 30.52
C MET A 468 -37.83 -5.73 31.28
N LEU A 469 -36.83 -6.58 31.55
CA LEU A 469 -37.02 -7.83 32.31
C LEU A 469 -37.54 -7.62 33.75
N ASP A 470 -37.34 -6.44 34.34
CA ASP A 470 -37.80 -6.07 35.69
C ASP A 470 -38.86 -4.94 35.67
N THR A 471 -39.31 -4.53 34.47
CA THR A 471 -40.27 -3.44 34.31
C THR A 471 -41.70 -4.00 34.24
N PRO A 472 -42.70 -3.43 34.94
CA PRO A 472 -44.08 -3.88 34.83
C PRO A 472 -44.63 -3.66 33.40
N MET A 473 -45.41 -4.61 32.90
CA MET A 473 -45.94 -4.63 31.52
C MET A 473 -46.58 -3.31 31.03
N LYS A 474 -47.28 -2.59 31.91
CA LYS A 474 -47.89 -1.28 31.58
C LYS A 474 -46.82 -0.23 31.22
N GLU A 475 -45.72 -0.22 31.95
CA GLU A 475 -44.63 0.72 31.71
C GLU A 475 -43.84 0.34 30.46
N ILE A 476 -43.63 -0.95 30.18
CA ILE A 476 -43.07 -1.41 28.89
C ILE A 476 -43.92 -0.90 27.72
N THR A 477 -45.25 -1.05 27.83
CA THR A 477 -46.20 -0.57 26.81
C THR A 477 -46.16 0.94 26.65
N GLN A 478 -46.08 1.68 27.76
CA GLN A 478 -45.97 3.14 27.73
C GLN A 478 -44.71 3.59 26.99
N ARG A 479 -43.56 2.96 27.27
CA ARG A 479 -42.29 3.28 26.60
C ARG A 479 -42.29 2.94 25.11
N TRP A 480 -43.04 1.93 24.71
CA TRP A 480 -43.32 1.67 23.29
C TRP A 480 -44.08 2.85 22.66
N VAL A 481 -45.19 3.26 23.27
CA VAL A 481 -46.05 4.35 22.79
C VAL A 481 -45.31 5.70 22.75
N GLU A 482 -44.41 5.94 23.70
CA GLU A 482 -43.53 7.11 23.73
C GLU A 482 -42.42 7.08 22.66
N GLY A 483 -42.25 5.98 21.94
CA GLY A 483 -41.27 5.84 20.87
C GLY A 483 -39.85 5.52 21.35
N LEU A 484 -39.65 5.22 22.65
CA LEU A 484 -38.34 4.92 23.23
C LEU A 484 -37.80 3.58 22.72
N LEU A 485 -38.63 2.53 22.73
CA LEU A 485 -38.22 1.19 22.27
C LEU A 485 -37.99 1.14 20.75
N PRO A 486 -38.89 1.66 19.88
CA PRO A 486 -38.61 1.77 18.45
C PRO A 486 -37.38 2.64 18.15
N GLY A 487 -37.16 3.72 18.92
CA GLY A 487 -36.00 4.59 18.79
C GLY A 487 -34.67 3.89 19.08
N LEU A 488 -34.69 2.86 19.92
CA LEU A 488 -33.54 1.99 20.16
C LEU A 488 -33.42 0.86 19.13
N GLY A 489 -34.41 0.65 18.27
CA GLY A 489 -34.40 -0.38 17.22
C GLY A 489 -35.08 -1.69 17.57
N PHE A 490 -35.93 -1.72 18.61
CA PHE A 490 -36.80 -2.87 18.87
C PHE A 490 -37.97 -2.93 17.89
N GLU A 491 -38.28 -4.12 17.40
CA GLU A 491 -39.45 -4.37 16.56
C GLU A 491 -40.68 -4.71 17.41
N ALA A 492 -41.88 -4.39 16.90
CA ALA A 492 -43.14 -4.64 17.61
C ALA A 492 -43.29 -6.12 18.00
N GLN A 493 -42.90 -7.03 17.09
CA GLN A 493 -42.95 -8.47 17.32
C GLN A 493 -42.01 -8.91 18.44
N GLN A 494 -40.82 -8.34 18.54
CA GLN A 494 -39.86 -8.66 19.60
C GLN A 494 -40.38 -8.25 20.97
N VAL A 495 -40.97 -7.04 21.07
CA VAL A 495 -41.54 -6.55 22.34
C VAL A 495 -42.80 -7.33 22.72
N GLN A 496 -43.68 -7.66 21.76
CA GLN A 496 -44.83 -8.52 22.00
C GLN A 496 -44.42 -9.92 22.46
N HIS A 497 -43.39 -10.50 21.86
CA HIS A 497 -42.86 -11.81 22.23
C HIS A 497 -42.28 -11.78 23.65
N LEU A 498 -41.44 -10.78 23.97
CA LEU A 498 -40.89 -10.59 25.32
C LEU A 498 -41.99 -10.45 26.38
N ILE A 499 -43.05 -9.68 26.10
CA ILE A 499 -44.20 -9.56 27.03
C ILE A 499 -44.90 -10.91 27.20
N CYS A 500 -45.06 -11.69 26.13
CA CYS A 500 -45.65 -13.02 26.22
C CYS A 500 -44.80 -13.99 27.04
N ALA A 501 -43.47 -13.90 26.92
CA ALA A 501 -42.51 -14.76 27.60
C ALA A 501 -42.41 -14.45 29.11
N VAL A 502 -42.44 -13.17 29.49
CA VAL A 502 -42.28 -12.75 30.89
C VAL A 502 -43.61 -12.74 31.67
N PHE A 503 -44.74 -12.42 31.03
CA PHE A 503 -46.02 -12.24 31.71
C PHE A 503 -47.06 -13.31 31.37
N ALA A 504 -47.62 -13.93 32.41
CA ALA A 504 -48.70 -14.89 32.28
C ALA A 504 -49.95 -14.33 31.55
N PRO A 505 -50.76 -15.18 30.88
CA PRO A 505 -51.95 -14.76 30.17
C PRO A 505 -52.96 -14.03 31.08
N SER A 506 -53.27 -12.78 30.76
CA SER A 506 -54.25 -11.97 31.48
C SER A 506 -54.98 -11.02 30.53
N SER A 507 -56.15 -10.49 30.94
CA SER A 507 -56.87 -9.49 30.15
C SER A 507 -56.01 -8.23 29.94
N LEU A 508 -55.24 -7.84 30.95
CA LEU A 508 -54.31 -6.72 30.86
C LEU A 508 -53.23 -6.96 29.79
N ARG A 509 -52.75 -8.19 29.64
CA ARG A 509 -51.75 -8.53 28.62
C ARG A 509 -52.30 -8.32 27.21
N VAL A 510 -53.54 -8.73 26.96
CA VAL A 510 -54.20 -8.53 25.66
C VAL A 510 -54.34 -7.04 25.34
N ASP A 511 -54.75 -6.23 26.31
CA ASP A 511 -54.91 -4.78 26.14
C ASP A 511 -53.57 -4.06 25.88
N CYS A 512 -52.49 -4.51 26.53
CA CYS A 512 -51.13 -4.00 26.32
C CYS A 512 -50.58 -4.39 24.94
N LEU A 513 -50.71 -5.66 24.55
CA LEU A 513 -50.25 -6.14 23.25
C LEU A 513 -50.95 -5.42 22.08
N ALA A 514 -52.23 -5.09 22.23
CA ALA A 514 -52.99 -4.35 21.22
C ALA A 514 -52.48 -2.91 20.97
N GLN A 515 -51.70 -2.35 21.90
CA GLN A 515 -51.10 -1.01 21.77
C GLN A 515 -49.73 -1.02 21.09
N ILE A 516 -49.12 -2.20 20.93
CA ILE A 516 -47.80 -2.38 20.32
C ILE A 516 -48.03 -2.78 18.86
N VAL A 517 -47.89 -1.83 17.93
CA VAL A 517 -48.16 -1.99 16.48
C VAL A 517 -46.94 -1.69 15.63
#